data_AF-A0A2N5XF01-F1
#
_entry.id   AF-A0A2N5XF01-F1
#
_cell.length_a   1.000
_cell.length_b   1.000
_cell.length_c   1.000
_cell.angle_alpha   90.00
_cell.angle_beta   90.00
_cell.angle_gamma   90.00
#
_symmetry.space_group_name_H-M   'P 1'
#
loop_
_entity.id
_entity.type
_entity.pdbx_description
1 polymer ?
#
loop_
_entity_poly.entity_id
_entity_poly.type
_entity_poly.pdbx_seq_one_letter_code
_entity_poly.pdbx_strand_id
1 'polypeptide(L)'
;MQTNAPDSPAALVRSAAESIAVRSAGEKGPADALRSVVRMVDNDEAELAVDDLARVIEYFRIRILRTEYDLIVAAATRLDALDSLAETGVDRFVAYREPPAE
;
A
#
# COMPACT_ATOMS: atom_id res chain seq x y z
N MET A 1 -22.25 8.45 10.10
CA MET A 1 -21.14 8.26 11.06
C MET A 1 -20.36 7.04 10.58
N GLN A 2 -19.30 7.24 9.77
CA GLN A 2 -18.45 6.13 9.33
C GLN A 2 -17.53 5.76 10.49
N THR A 3 -17.79 4.63 11.12
CA THR A 3 -16.85 3.97 12.02
C THR A 3 -15.69 3.46 11.15
N ASN A 4 -14.64 4.28 11.02
CA ASN A 4 -13.32 3.79 10.63
C ASN A 4 -12.88 2.83 11.73
N ALA A 5 -13.23 1.55 11.61
CA ALA A 5 -12.57 0.53 12.39
C ALA A 5 -11.09 0.63 12.01
N PRO A 6 -10.18 0.93 12.96
CA PRO A 6 -8.76 1.11 12.66
C PRO A 6 -8.13 -0.14 12.03
N ASP A 7 -8.83 -1.27 12.13
CA ASP A 7 -8.48 -2.56 11.56
C ASP A 7 -9.32 -2.93 10.33
N SER A 8 -10.07 -2.02 9.68
CA SER A 8 -10.73 -2.39 8.42
C SER A 8 -9.68 -2.57 7.30
N PRO A 9 -9.87 -3.50 6.34
CA PRO A 9 -8.92 -3.65 5.24
C PRO A 9 -8.74 -2.33 4.46
N ALA A 10 -9.83 -1.56 4.29
CA ALA A 10 -9.80 -0.20 3.75
C ALA A 10 -8.85 0.74 4.53
N ALA A 11 -8.94 0.77 5.86
CA ALA A 11 -8.09 1.62 6.69
C ALA A 11 -6.60 1.23 6.59
N LEU A 12 -6.30 -0.07 6.48
CA LEU A 12 -4.94 -0.58 6.30
C LEU A 12 -4.35 -0.15 4.95
N VAL A 13 -5.10 -0.30 3.85
CA VAL A 13 -4.66 0.13 2.50
C VAL A 13 -4.44 1.63 2.47
N ARG A 14 -5.38 2.40 3.01
CA ARG A 14 -5.27 3.87 3.09
C ARG A 14 -4.03 4.28 3.88
N SER A 15 -3.81 3.69 5.05
CA SER A 15 -2.67 4.02 5.90
C SER A 15 -1.34 3.73 5.19
N ALA A 16 -1.24 2.60 4.49
CA ALA A 16 -0.07 2.28 3.69
C ALA A 16 0.12 3.27 2.52
N ALA A 17 -0.93 3.54 1.73
CA ALA A 17 -0.87 4.46 0.60
C ALA A 17 -0.49 5.89 1.02
N GLU A 18 -1.06 6.40 2.12
CA GLU A 18 -0.72 7.70 2.69
C GLU A 18 0.73 7.75 3.17
N SER A 19 1.20 6.71 3.87
CA SER A 19 2.59 6.64 4.36
C SER A 19 3.60 6.66 3.21
N ILE A 20 3.34 5.88 2.15
CA ILE A 20 4.17 5.87 0.94
C ILE A 20 4.12 7.24 0.24
N ALA A 21 2.93 7.83 0.10
CA ALA A 21 2.75 9.12 -0.57
C ALA A 21 3.49 10.26 0.11
N VAL A 22 3.50 10.28 1.45
CA VAL A 22 4.24 11.27 2.24
C VAL A 22 5.74 11.18 1.96
N ARG A 23 6.29 9.96 1.84
CA ARG A 23 7.72 9.79 1.54
C ARG A 23 8.06 10.09 0.08
N SER A 24 7.17 9.72 -0.84
CA SER A 24 7.34 10.00 -2.27
C SER A 24 6.91 11.41 -2.68
N ALA A 25 6.57 12.30 -1.74
CA ALA A 25 6.11 13.67 -2.02
C ALA A 25 7.13 14.54 -2.79
N GLY A 26 8.40 14.12 -2.86
CA GLY A 26 9.44 14.75 -3.68
C GLY A 26 9.47 14.30 -5.15
N GLU A 27 8.76 13.22 -5.51
CA GLU A 27 8.75 12.63 -6.85
C GLU A 27 7.42 12.93 -7.57
N LYS A 28 7.48 13.55 -8.75
CA LYS A 28 6.28 13.80 -9.56
C LYS A 28 5.78 12.48 -10.16
N GLY A 29 4.51 12.12 -9.92
CA GLY A 29 3.86 10.91 -10.43
C GLY A 29 3.37 9.96 -9.33
N PRO A 30 4.28 9.36 -8.52
CA PRO A 30 3.90 8.42 -7.47
C PRO A 30 2.85 8.99 -6.50
N ALA A 31 2.99 10.25 -6.11
CA ALA A 31 2.06 10.91 -5.20
C ALA A 31 0.63 11.04 -5.74
N ASP A 32 0.45 11.30 -7.04
CA ASP A 32 -0.88 11.41 -7.65
C ASP A 32 -1.52 10.04 -7.85
N ALA A 33 -0.73 9.01 -8.17
CA ALA A 33 -1.21 7.64 -8.26
C ALA A 33 -1.67 7.11 -6.89
N LEU A 34 -0.88 7.34 -5.84
CA LEU A 34 -1.24 6.96 -4.46
C LEU A 34 -2.48 7.73 -3.94
N ARG A 35 -2.69 8.97 -4.38
CA ARG A 35 -3.95 9.69 -4.10
C ARG A 35 -5.15 9.03 -4.79
N SER A 36 -4.97 8.45 -5.97
CA SER A 36 -6.02 7.69 -6.65
C SER A 36 -6.41 6.46 -5.83
N VAL A 37 -5.43 5.70 -5.32
CA VAL A 37 -5.65 4.56 -4.42
C VAL A 37 -6.47 4.96 -3.19
N VAL A 38 -6.12 6.08 -2.53
CA VAL A 38 -6.89 6.56 -1.37
C VAL A 38 -8.33 6.90 -1.75
N ARG A 39 -8.57 7.48 -2.93
CA ARG A 39 -9.94 7.75 -3.40
C ARG A 39 -10.72 6.47 -3.67
N MET A 40 -10.10 5.42 -4.21
CA MET A 40 -10.77 4.12 -4.40
C MET A 40 -11.23 3.55 -3.06
N VAL A 41 -10.37 3.63 -2.03
CA VAL A 41 -10.75 3.24 -0.67
C VAL A 41 -11.93 4.06 -0.14
N ASP A 42 -11.94 5.38 -0.35
CA ASP A 42 -13.05 6.25 0.06
C ASP A 42 -14.36 5.96 -0.71
N ASN A 43 -14.30 5.28 -1.85
CA ASN A 43 -15.46 4.81 -2.63
C ASN A 43 -15.83 3.34 -2.37
N ASP A 44 -15.34 2.75 -1.26
CA ASP A 44 -15.55 1.34 -0.89
C ASP A 44 -14.93 0.32 -1.89
N GLU A 45 -14.03 0.76 -2.77
CA GLU A 45 -13.34 -0.07 -3.77
C GLU A 45 -12.00 -0.62 -3.22
N ALA A 46 -12.01 -1.15 -1.99
CA ALA A 46 -10.78 -1.53 -1.29
C ALA A 46 -10.00 -2.68 -1.98
N GLU A 47 -10.69 -3.63 -2.61
CA GLU A 47 -10.07 -4.72 -3.37
C GLU A 47 -9.30 -4.18 -4.59
N LEU A 48 -9.94 -3.31 -5.38
CA LEU A 48 -9.32 -2.62 -6.50
C LEU A 48 -8.18 -1.71 -6.04
N ALA A 49 -8.32 -1.07 -4.87
CA ALA A 49 -7.27 -0.23 -4.30
C ALA A 49 -6.00 -1.04 -3.94
N VAL A 50 -6.12 -2.29 -3.48
CA VAL A 50 -4.94 -3.16 -3.23
C VAL A 50 -4.23 -3.48 -4.54
N ASP A 51 -4.98 -3.86 -5.57
CA ASP A 51 -4.45 -4.19 -6.89
C ASP A 51 -3.76 -2.97 -7.55
N ASP A 52 -4.40 -1.80 -7.50
CA ASP A 52 -3.83 -0.56 -8.01
C ASP A 52 -2.59 -0.13 -7.21
N LEU A 53 -2.62 -0.23 -5.88
CA LEU A 53 -1.46 0.06 -5.03
C LEU A 53 -0.26 -0.82 -5.38
N ALA A 54 -0.49 -2.11 -5.59
CA ALA A 54 0.56 -3.06 -5.98
C ALA A 54 1.17 -2.69 -7.34
N ARG A 55 0.34 -2.32 -8.32
CA ARG A 55 0.79 -1.83 -9.63
C ARG A 55 1.56 -0.53 -9.54
N VAL A 56 1.12 0.42 -8.71
CA VAL A 56 1.80 1.71 -8.51
C VAL A 56 3.20 1.49 -7.93
N ILE A 57 3.34 0.61 -6.92
CA ILE A 57 4.63 0.27 -6.33
C ILE A 57 5.55 -0.37 -7.39
N GLU A 58 5.04 -1.28 -8.20
CA GLU A 58 5.80 -1.98 -9.23
C GLU A 58 6.22 -1.05 -10.38
N TYR A 59 5.29 -0.25 -10.90
CA TYR A 59 5.48 0.68 -12.02
C TYR A 59 6.49 1.78 -11.69
N PHE A 60 6.32 2.43 -10.54
CA PHE A 60 7.23 3.50 -10.08
C PHE A 60 8.44 2.95 -9.32
N ARG A 61 8.53 1.63 -9.13
CA ARG A 61 9.62 0.96 -8.38
C ARG A 61 9.80 1.57 -6.98
N ILE A 62 8.69 1.91 -6.32
CA ILE A 62 8.69 2.62 -5.03
C ILE A 62 9.25 1.72 -3.94
N ARG A 63 10.23 2.19 -3.18
CA ARG A 63 10.72 1.48 -2.00
C ARG A 63 9.73 1.63 -0.85
N ILE A 64 9.24 0.49 -0.36
CA ILE A 64 8.31 0.42 0.77
C ILE A 64 9.01 -0.13 2.02
N LEU A 65 8.54 0.24 3.19
CA LEU A 65 9.01 -0.28 4.47
C LEU A 65 8.34 -1.61 4.78
N ARG A 66 8.98 -2.42 5.62
CA ARG A 66 8.41 -3.70 6.07
C ARG A 66 7.02 -3.51 6.71
N THR A 67 6.89 -2.50 7.57
CA THR A 67 5.61 -2.17 8.22
C THR A 67 4.49 -1.87 7.21
N GLU A 68 4.78 -1.18 6.11
CA GLU A 68 3.76 -0.89 5.08
C GLU A 68 3.40 -2.14 4.29
N TYR A 69 4.41 -2.97 3.97
CA TYR A 69 4.16 -4.25 3.34
C TYR A 69 3.28 -5.14 4.21
N ASP A 70 3.53 -5.20 5.52
CA ASP A 70 2.70 -5.96 6.45
C ASP A 70 1.25 -5.43 6.48
N LEU A 71 1.03 -4.11 6.40
CA LEU A 71 -0.31 -3.52 6.28
C LEU A 71 -1.01 -3.91 4.98
N ILE A 72 -0.29 -3.86 3.86
CA ILE A 72 -0.81 -4.23 2.53
C ILE A 72 -1.16 -5.73 2.50
N VAL A 73 -0.30 -6.59 3.03
CA VAL A 73 -0.54 -8.04 3.14
C VAL A 73 -1.73 -8.31 4.06
N ALA A 74 -1.85 -7.63 5.20
CA ALA A 74 -2.99 -7.81 6.10
C ALA A 74 -4.31 -7.39 5.45
N ALA A 75 -4.31 -6.30 4.68
CA ALA A 75 -5.47 -5.88 3.90
C ALA A 75 -5.81 -6.89 2.79
N ALA A 76 -4.83 -7.27 1.97
CA ALA A 76 -4.98 -8.21 0.88
C ALA A 76 -5.48 -9.59 1.37
N THR A 77 -4.97 -10.07 2.51
CA THR A 77 -5.46 -11.32 3.12
C THR A 77 -6.94 -11.26 3.47
N ARG A 78 -7.42 -10.11 3.96
CA ARG A 78 -8.83 -9.93 4.36
C ARG A 78 -9.75 -9.68 3.17
N LEU A 79 -9.20 -9.21 2.06
CA LEU A 79 -9.90 -8.94 0.80
C LEU A 79 -9.73 -10.08 -0.22
N ASP A 80 -9.07 -11.19 0.15
CA ASP A 80 -8.74 -12.30 -0.76
C ASP A 80 -7.95 -11.86 -2.02
N ALA A 81 -7.12 -10.82 -1.88
CA ALA A 81 -6.36 -10.17 -2.95
C ALA A 81 -4.84 -10.43 -2.87
N LEU A 82 -4.42 -11.53 -2.23
CA LEU A 82 -3.00 -11.88 -2.09
C LEU A 82 -2.34 -12.18 -3.44
N ASP A 83 -3.09 -12.77 -4.38
CA ASP A 83 -2.60 -13.07 -5.72
C ASP A 83 -2.09 -11.81 -6.44
N SER A 84 -2.80 -10.68 -6.33
CA SER A 84 -2.37 -9.39 -6.90
C SER A 84 -0.99 -8.95 -6.39
N LEU A 85 -0.69 -9.19 -5.11
CA LEU A 85 0.63 -8.87 -4.53
C LEU A 85 1.72 -9.81 -5.04
N ALA A 86 1.38 -11.09 -5.23
CA ALA A 86 2.29 -12.09 -5.75
C ALA A 86 2.63 -11.85 -7.23
N GLU A 87 1.62 -11.50 -8.05
CA GLU A 87 1.77 -11.22 -9.48
C GLU A 87 2.67 -10.01 -9.74
N THR A 88 2.46 -8.92 -9.01
CA THR A 88 3.29 -7.70 -9.10
C THR A 88 4.65 -7.88 -8.40
N GLY A 89 4.73 -8.83 -7.47
CA GLY A 89 5.95 -9.15 -6.73
C GLY A 89 6.39 -8.04 -5.79
N VAL A 90 5.44 -7.36 -5.13
CA VAL A 90 5.67 -6.19 -4.25
C VAL A 90 6.77 -6.41 -3.21
N ASP A 91 6.93 -7.63 -2.70
CA ASP A 91 7.95 -8.00 -1.71
C ASP A 91 9.38 -7.59 -2.12
N ARG A 92 9.70 -7.58 -3.43
CA ARG A 92 11.03 -7.18 -3.93
C ARG A 92 11.39 -5.71 -3.66
N PHE A 93 10.39 -4.89 -3.36
CA PHE A 93 10.57 -3.46 -3.10
C PHE A 93 10.66 -3.13 -1.61
N VAL A 94 10.50 -4.12 -0.74
CA VAL A 94 10.66 -3.96 0.70
C VAL A 94 12.11 -3.58 1.00
N ALA A 95 12.29 -2.40 1.56
CA ALA A 95 13.58 -1.93 2.04
C ALA A 95 13.97 -2.77 3.25
N TYR A 96 15.03 -3.57 3.11
CA TYR A 96 15.67 -4.23 4.23
C TYR A 96 16.46 -3.16 4.99
N ARG A 97 15.93 -2.67 6.11
CA ARG A 97 16.78 -2.01 7.10
C ARG A 97 17.56 -3.12 7.80
N GLU A 98 18.85 -3.23 7.51
CA GLU A 98 19.75 -4.00 8.37
C GLU A 98 19.62 -3.48 9.81
N PRO A 99 19.42 -4.33 10.82
CA PRO A 99 19.55 -3.90 12.20
C PRO A 99 20.98 -3.36 12.40
N PRO A 100 21.18 -2.26 13.16
CA PRO A 100 22.53 -1.80 13.45
C PRO A 100 23.29 -2.94 14.13
N ALA A 101 24.46 -3.29 13.60
CA ALA A 101 25.38 -4.20 14.25
C ALA A 101 25.72 -3.63 15.65
N GLU A 102 25.41 -4.39 16.69
CA GLU A 102 25.89 -4.14 18.06
C GLU A 102 27.41 -4.33 18.16
#